data_AF-A0A0W0Y1K7-F1
#
_entry.id   AF-A0A0W0Y1K7-F1
#
_cell.length_a   1.000
_cell.length_b   1.000
_cell.length_c   1.000
_cell.angle_alpha   90.00
_cell.angle_beta   90.00
_cell.angle_gamma   90.00
#
_symmetry.space_group_name_H-M   'P 1'
#
loop_
_entity.id
_entity.type
_entity.pdbx_description
1 polymer ?
#
loop_
_entity_poly.entity_id
_entity_poly.type
_entity_poly.pdbx_seq_one_letter_code
_entity_poly.pdbx_strand_id
1 'polypeptide(L)'
;MHPFVAGQIDQLKKGNFPEDYRIDLSYRVLGDSEIGALAQVLSSPPHGEAVTYNLSHNAFTAGGINALCDALTTKTFSSPLVFDLSYNQLNDDALHCLARALTSGRFPPLVTLKLGYNCFSANGAQFIADALASGHCPADLTLDFEGNRAFSETAATHFAHSLESKRWPNRLTLSLKSTNMKDAGMTQIAEKLASGPEQWTLIASFNGLTLKSMEKLAKTLPFLTNDLTLNLSSNSIRDDGAIALAASFQANGYPLRQTLILDFNGLTDAGAQSLAATLTQAKPEHRLSLSLAGNNLTSHSTTAFWQILKLKSCPPLTLNFKNNQLALLSVKTLAHALSTEKIPNGTVINLAKNKLKDSDVAALWQALTSETCPSRLTLNLSENGLTGDSLQSLLNQVEQFPNGLTLDLSSNRFTAEDNRALLDGLRKKGLPVGCRFLLSNNPNSPEQVELHQLTQASFHRALAFLTILQGYAQDHALSRLPVEIITAIFSDCMAHENPASVFKLHRLAAQQLAGVYRKRAQNKTDFFLKQEKTESTADVFVSAASLQLI
;
A
#
# COMPACT_ATOMS: atom_id res chain seq x y z
N MET A 1 -38.43 17.36 11.47
CA MET A 1 -37.08 17.16 12.03
C MET A 1 -37.01 15.83 12.76
N HIS A 2 -36.34 14.86 12.16
CA HIS A 2 -36.10 13.55 12.74
C HIS A 2 -35.38 13.66 14.12
N PRO A 3 -35.81 12.96 15.19
CA PRO A 3 -35.25 13.14 16.55
C PRO A 3 -33.74 12.91 16.65
N PHE A 4 -33.23 11.91 15.94
CA PHE A 4 -31.79 11.65 15.87
C PHE A 4 -31.01 12.79 15.22
N VAL A 5 -31.58 13.42 14.18
CA VAL A 5 -30.95 14.57 13.51
C VAL A 5 -30.96 15.78 14.45
N ALA A 6 -32.05 16.03 15.15
CA ALA A 6 -32.13 17.10 16.14
C ALA A 6 -31.05 16.95 17.22
N GLY A 7 -30.87 15.75 17.77
CA GLY A 7 -29.81 15.47 18.75
C GLY A 7 -28.40 15.72 18.21
N GLN A 8 -28.11 15.29 16.98
CA GLN A 8 -26.80 15.54 16.34
C GLN A 8 -26.58 17.03 16.07
N ILE A 9 -27.59 17.73 15.54
CA ILE A 9 -27.55 19.18 15.32
C ILE A 9 -27.29 19.91 16.63
N ASP A 10 -27.92 19.52 17.73
CA ASP A 10 -27.72 20.15 19.03
C ASP A 10 -26.33 19.92 19.61
N GLN A 11 -25.70 18.77 19.34
CA GLN A 11 -24.29 18.55 19.68
C GLN A 11 -23.37 19.43 18.85
N LEU A 12 -23.59 19.49 17.53
CA LEU A 12 -22.78 20.32 16.62
C LEU A 12 -22.89 21.81 16.93
N LYS A 13 -24.09 22.30 17.31
CA LYS A 13 -24.29 23.68 17.79
C LYS A 13 -23.45 24.00 19.02
N LYS A 14 -23.22 23.01 19.89
CA LYS A 14 -22.37 23.14 21.07
C LYS A 14 -20.88 22.97 20.76
N GLY A 15 -20.52 22.73 19.50
CA GLY A 15 -19.14 22.43 19.09
C GLY A 15 -18.69 21.00 19.42
N ASN A 16 -19.62 20.12 19.80
CA ASN A 16 -19.32 18.74 20.14
C ASN A 16 -19.35 17.88 18.88
N PHE A 17 -18.18 17.36 18.49
CA PHE A 17 -18.05 16.37 17.43
C PHE A 17 -17.90 14.96 18.02
N PRO A 18 -18.34 13.91 17.30
CA PRO A 18 -17.97 12.53 17.62
C PRO A 18 -16.44 12.35 17.67
N GLU A 19 -15.95 11.40 18.48
CA GLU A 19 -14.49 11.13 18.61
C GLU A 19 -13.81 10.78 17.28
N ASP A 20 -14.54 10.16 16.35
CA ASP A 20 -14.07 9.78 15.02
C ASP A 20 -14.39 10.84 13.94
N TYR A 21 -14.93 12.00 14.34
CA TYR A 21 -15.39 13.09 13.48
C TYR A 21 -16.34 12.65 12.35
N ARG A 22 -17.04 11.53 12.56
CA ARG A 22 -17.99 10.96 11.59
C ARG A 22 -19.43 11.17 12.07
N ILE A 23 -20.14 12.02 11.35
CA ILE A 23 -21.56 12.29 11.58
C ILE A 23 -22.36 11.41 10.62
N ASP A 24 -22.83 10.26 11.11
CA ASP A 24 -23.58 9.29 10.31
C ASP A 24 -25.10 9.49 10.42
N LEU A 25 -25.67 10.00 9.34
CA LEU A 25 -27.10 10.25 9.13
C LEU A 25 -27.66 9.43 7.95
N SER A 26 -26.98 8.35 7.54
CA SER A 26 -27.42 7.50 6.43
C SER A 26 -28.64 6.63 6.76
N TYR A 27 -29.37 6.17 5.75
CA TYR A 27 -30.50 5.22 5.91
C TYR A 27 -31.60 5.67 6.90
N ARG A 28 -31.96 6.95 6.88
CA ARG A 28 -32.92 7.52 7.84
C ARG A 28 -34.13 8.16 7.20
N VAL A 29 -34.27 8.05 5.88
CA VAL A 29 -35.39 8.63 5.11
C VAL A 29 -35.50 10.14 5.37
N LEU A 30 -34.36 10.81 5.50
CA LEU A 30 -34.31 12.24 5.76
C LEU A 30 -34.70 13.03 4.49
N GLY A 31 -35.40 14.14 4.68
CA GLY A 31 -35.80 15.04 3.60
C GLY A 31 -35.04 16.37 3.65
N ASP A 32 -35.41 17.26 2.74
CA ASP A 32 -34.72 18.55 2.53
C ASP A 32 -34.67 19.44 3.79
N SER A 33 -35.66 19.32 4.67
CA SER A 33 -35.71 20.11 5.91
C SER A 33 -34.57 19.75 6.87
N GLU A 34 -34.19 18.48 6.93
CA GLU A 34 -33.16 17.97 7.83
C GLU A 34 -31.76 18.36 7.36
N ILE A 35 -31.47 18.25 6.07
CA ILE A 35 -30.18 18.68 5.51
C ILE A 35 -30.04 20.21 5.53
N GLY A 36 -31.14 20.95 5.34
CA GLY A 36 -31.14 22.40 5.52
C GLY A 36 -30.81 22.81 6.96
N ALA A 37 -31.37 22.11 7.95
CA ALA A 37 -31.04 22.36 9.35
C ALA A 37 -29.59 21.98 9.69
N LEU A 38 -29.06 20.90 9.11
CA LEU A 38 -27.64 20.52 9.25
C LEU A 38 -26.72 21.59 8.64
N ALA A 39 -27.05 22.12 7.46
CA ALA A 39 -26.26 23.14 6.78
C ALA A 39 -26.04 24.39 7.65
N GLN A 40 -27.06 24.78 8.42
CA GLN A 40 -26.98 25.91 9.34
C GLN A 40 -25.94 25.72 10.45
N VAL A 41 -25.63 24.48 10.83
CA VAL A 41 -24.74 24.16 11.96
C VAL A 41 -23.40 23.56 11.54
N LEU A 42 -23.15 23.43 10.22
CA LEU A 42 -21.83 23.06 9.70
C LEU A 42 -20.74 23.96 10.27
N SER A 43 -19.71 23.32 10.81
CA SER A 43 -18.55 23.95 11.45
C SER A 43 -17.33 23.04 11.30
N SER A 44 -16.14 23.54 11.64
CA SER A 44 -14.89 22.77 11.69
C SER A 44 -14.50 22.43 13.13
N PRO A 45 -13.96 21.23 13.38
CA PRO A 45 -13.43 20.86 14.68
C PRO A 45 -12.15 21.67 14.99
N PRO A 46 -11.85 21.88 16.28
CA PRO A 46 -10.73 22.72 16.71
C PRO A 46 -9.34 22.17 16.33
N HIS A 47 -9.22 20.87 16.07
CA HIS A 47 -7.92 20.21 15.82
C HIS A 47 -7.61 19.91 14.34
N GLY A 48 -8.41 20.42 13.39
CA GLY A 48 -8.10 20.32 11.96
C GLY A 48 -8.30 18.93 11.34
N GLU A 49 -8.87 17.98 12.08
CA GLU A 49 -9.20 16.65 11.58
C GLU A 49 -10.29 16.68 10.51
N ALA A 50 -10.26 15.69 9.61
CA ALA A 50 -11.23 15.58 8.53
C ALA A 50 -12.63 15.24 9.08
N VAL A 51 -13.64 16.03 8.71
CA VAL A 51 -15.02 15.78 9.13
C VAL A 51 -15.75 15.01 8.05
N THR A 52 -16.34 13.88 8.43
CA THR A 52 -17.14 13.05 7.52
C THR A 52 -18.61 13.17 7.84
N TYR A 53 -19.38 13.70 6.89
CA TYR A 53 -20.84 13.71 6.92
C TYR A 53 -21.37 12.59 6.02
N ASN A 54 -21.78 11.48 6.62
CA ASN A 54 -22.44 10.40 5.88
C ASN A 54 -23.95 10.68 5.80
N LEU A 55 -24.38 11.16 4.64
CA LEU A 55 -25.75 11.58 4.30
C LEU A 55 -26.41 10.64 3.28
N SER A 56 -25.79 9.47 3.04
CA SER A 56 -26.21 8.54 2.00
C SER A 56 -27.53 7.83 2.30
N HIS A 57 -28.19 7.28 1.28
CA HIS A 57 -29.44 6.51 1.44
C HIS A 57 -30.56 7.31 2.15
N ASN A 58 -30.84 8.51 1.64
CA ASN A 58 -31.91 9.39 2.11
C ASN A 58 -32.76 9.88 0.92
N ALA A 59 -33.65 10.83 1.15
CA ALA A 59 -34.54 11.40 0.13
C ALA A 59 -34.22 12.89 -0.14
N PHE A 60 -32.93 13.26 -0.07
CA PHE A 60 -32.52 14.63 -0.37
C PHE A 60 -32.68 14.94 -1.85
N THR A 61 -33.21 16.12 -2.14
CA THR A 61 -33.36 16.67 -3.49
C THR A 61 -32.45 17.89 -3.67
N ALA A 62 -32.46 18.50 -4.86
CA ALA A 62 -31.78 19.78 -5.09
C ALA A 62 -32.22 20.89 -4.13
N GLY A 63 -33.50 20.90 -3.71
CA GLY A 63 -34.00 21.88 -2.75
C GLY A 63 -33.26 21.83 -1.42
N GLY A 64 -33.00 20.63 -0.89
CA GLY A 64 -32.26 20.43 0.35
C GLY A 64 -30.78 20.75 0.23
N ILE A 65 -30.16 20.37 -0.89
CA ILE A 65 -28.74 20.63 -1.14
C ILE A 65 -28.42 22.11 -1.34
N ASN A 66 -29.38 22.92 -1.78
CA ASN A 66 -29.17 24.37 -1.91
C ASN A 66 -28.69 25.02 -0.61
N ALA A 67 -29.31 24.70 0.52
CA ALA A 67 -28.89 25.20 1.82
C ALA A 67 -27.46 24.74 2.18
N LEU A 68 -27.10 23.51 1.82
CA LEU A 68 -25.75 22.97 2.00
C LEU A 68 -24.74 23.75 1.15
N CYS A 69 -24.99 23.97 -0.14
CA CYS A 69 -24.11 24.76 -1.00
C CYS A 69 -23.95 26.19 -0.48
N ASP A 70 -25.03 26.82 -0.03
CA ASP A 70 -25.00 28.18 0.51
C ASP A 70 -24.15 28.25 1.77
N ALA A 71 -24.26 27.25 2.65
CA ALA A 71 -23.35 27.13 3.80
C ALA A 71 -21.89 26.93 3.35
N LEU A 72 -21.64 26.11 2.33
CA LEU A 72 -20.28 25.85 1.80
C LEU A 72 -19.65 27.07 1.11
N THR A 73 -20.46 28.00 0.59
CA THR A 73 -19.96 29.25 -0.01
C THR A 73 -19.78 30.37 1.00
N THR A 74 -20.60 30.41 2.05
CA THR A 74 -20.59 31.51 3.03
C THR A 74 -19.62 31.25 4.19
N LYS A 75 -19.55 30.02 4.67
CA LYS A 75 -18.71 29.64 5.83
C LYS A 75 -17.27 29.33 5.42
N THR A 76 -16.37 29.37 6.39
CA THR A 76 -14.97 28.97 6.21
C THR A 76 -14.71 27.68 6.97
N PHE A 77 -14.03 26.73 6.33
CA PHE A 77 -13.66 25.46 6.93
C PHE A 77 -12.14 25.35 6.95
N SER A 78 -11.59 25.07 8.13
CA SER A 78 -10.15 24.84 8.33
C SER A 78 -9.78 23.37 8.18
N SER A 79 -10.77 22.48 8.34
CA SER A 79 -10.63 21.03 8.24
C SER A 79 -10.97 20.51 6.85
N PRO A 80 -10.37 19.38 6.42
CA PRO A 80 -10.86 18.63 5.29
C PRO A 80 -12.32 18.20 5.46
N LEU A 81 -13.06 18.16 4.36
CA LEU A 81 -14.48 17.80 4.36
C LEU A 81 -14.77 16.60 3.47
N VAL A 82 -15.52 15.65 4.01
CA VAL A 82 -16.03 14.50 3.29
C VAL A 82 -17.56 14.49 3.38
N PHE A 83 -18.24 14.62 2.24
CA PHE A 83 -19.69 14.46 2.14
C PHE A 83 -20.01 13.20 1.35
N ASP A 84 -20.73 12.27 1.99
CA ASP A 84 -21.31 11.13 1.31
C ASP A 84 -22.79 11.38 1.05
N LEU A 85 -23.12 11.80 -0.17
CA LEU A 85 -24.47 12.11 -0.64
C LEU A 85 -25.00 11.01 -1.59
N SER A 86 -24.38 9.83 -1.59
CA SER A 86 -24.77 8.74 -2.47
C SER A 86 -26.16 8.19 -2.14
N TYR A 87 -26.85 7.61 -3.14
CA TYR A 87 -28.20 7.05 -2.97
C TYR A 87 -29.20 8.08 -2.41
N ASN A 88 -29.32 9.22 -3.09
CA ASN A 88 -30.33 10.25 -2.83
C ASN A 88 -31.12 10.54 -4.13
N GLN A 89 -31.93 11.58 -4.14
CA GLN A 89 -32.74 12.01 -5.30
C GLN A 89 -32.18 13.30 -5.91
N LEU A 90 -30.86 13.45 -5.92
CA LEU A 90 -30.20 14.63 -6.46
C LEU A 90 -30.26 14.62 -7.98
N ASN A 91 -30.67 15.74 -8.57
CA ASN A 91 -30.78 15.94 -10.01
C ASN A 91 -29.74 16.97 -10.51
N ASP A 92 -29.83 17.36 -11.77
CA ASP A 92 -28.89 18.31 -12.38
C ASP A 92 -28.85 19.68 -11.69
N ASP A 93 -29.95 20.14 -11.09
CA ASP A 93 -30.00 21.39 -10.32
C ASP A 93 -29.11 21.30 -9.07
N ALA A 94 -29.04 20.12 -8.44
CA ALA A 94 -28.14 19.89 -7.33
C ALA A 94 -26.67 19.97 -7.77
N LEU A 95 -26.33 19.44 -8.95
CA LEU A 95 -24.98 19.61 -9.52
C LEU A 95 -24.68 21.06 -9.90
N HIS A 96 -25.66 21.79 -10.41
CA HIS A 96 -25.52 23.22 -10.67
C HIS A 96 -25.17 23.99 -9.38
N CYS A 97 -25.87 23.68 -8.29
CA CYS A 97 -25.61 24.26 -6.97
C CYS A 97 -24.21 23.92 -6.45
N LEU A 98 -23.82 22.65 -6.53
CA LEU A 98 -22.50 22.19 -6.10
C LEU A 98 -21.39 22.80 -6.96
N ALA A 99 -21.61 22.94 -8.27
CA ALA A 99 -20.70 23.63 -9.18
C ALA A 99 -20.50 25.10 -8.76
N ARG A 100 -21.58 25.82 -8.43
CA ARG A 100 -21.48 27.19 -7.87
C ARG A 100 -20.68 27.23 -6.57
N ALA A 101 -20.86 26.22 -5.71
CA ALA A 101 -20.08 26.15 -4.49
C ALA A 101 -18.59 25.94 -4.79
N LEU A 102 -18.26 25.02 -5.71
CA LEU A 102 -16.88 24.70 -6.09
C LEU A 102 -16.18 25.89 -6.73
N THR A 103 -16.89 26.70 -7.52
CA THR A 103 -16.34 27.91 -8.15
C THR A 103 -16.16 29.10 -7.19
N SER A 104 -16.72 29.03 -5.98
CA SER A 104 -16.59 30.13 -5.01
C SER A 104 -15.17 30.29 -4.47
N GLY A 105 -14.31 29.27 -4.57
CA GLY A 105 -12.97 29.27 -3.98
C GLY A 105 -12.94 29.24 -2.45
N ARG A 106 -14.08 28.94 -1.80
CA ARG A 106 -14.24 28.98 -0.33
C ARG A 106 -14.12 27.62 0.33
N PHE A 107 -14.11 26.55 -0.45
CA PHE A 107 -13.88 25.21 0.07
C PHE A 107 -12.49 25.08 0.71
N PRO A 108 -12.34 24.21 1.72
CA PRO A 108 -11.03 23.87 2.25
C PRO A 108 -10.16 23.19 1.17
N PRO A 109 -8.83 23.12 1.37
CA PRO A 109 -7.92 22.55 0.39
C PRO A 109 -8.20 21.10 0.02
N LEU A 110 -8.81 20.31 0.92
CA LEU A 110 -9.14 18.90 0.71
C LEU A 110 -10.64 18.65 0.86
N VAL A 111 -11.26 18.20 -0.22
CA VAL A 111 -12.71 17.94 -0.30
C VAL A 111 -12.99 16.63 -1.00
N THR A 112 -13.86 15.82 -0.40
CA THR A 112 -14.41 14.60 -1.03
C THR A 112 -15.92 14.71 -1.10
N LEU A 113 -16.47 14.63 -2.32
CA LEU A 113 -17.90 14.55 -2.58
C LEU A 113 -18.22 13.20 -3.22
N LYS A 114 -18.90 12.34 -2.47
CA LYS A 114 -19.48 11.11 -3.03
C LYS A 114 -20.92 11.38 -3.42
N LEU A 115 -21.18 11.22 -4.70
CA LEU A 115 -22.39 11.61 -5.41
C LEU A 115 -22.98 10.42 -6.18
N GLY A 116 -22.50 9.21 -5.91
CA GLY A 116 -22.94 7.99 -6.60
C GLY A 116 -24.42 7.66 -6.43
N TYR A 117 -25.01 6.97 -7.41
CA TYR A 117 -26.40 6.51 -7.40
C TYR A 117 -27.43 7.62 -7.13
N ASN A 118 -27.37 8.69 -7.91
CA ASN A 118 -28.34 9.79 -7.91
C ASN A 118 -29.01 9.90 -9.30
N CYS A 119 -29.78 10.97 -9.53
CA CYS A 119 -30.53 11.22 -10.76
C CYS A 119 -29.82 12.24 -11.68
N PHE A 120 -28.50 12.16 -11.79
CA PHE A 120 -27.74 13.09 -12.62
C PHE A 120 -27.67 12.67 -14.09
N SER A 121 -27.78 13.65 -14.99
CA SER A 121 -27.63 13.50 -16.43
C SER A 121 -26.33 14.14 -16.93
N ALA A 122 -26.09 14.03 -18.25
CA ALA A 122 -24.99 14.72 -18.90
C ALA A 122 -25.02 16.26 -18.70
N ASN A 123 -26.21 16.87 -18.60
CA ASN A 123 -26.34 18.31 -18.39
C ASN A 123 -25.81 18.71 -17.00
N GLY A 124 -26.10 17.91 -15.97
CA GLY A 124 -25.55 18.13 -14.64
C GLY A 124 -24.02 17.98 -14.61
N ALA A 125 -23.48 17.00 -15.36
CA ALA A 125 -22.03 16.84 -15.50
C ALA A 125 -21.36 18.06 -16.15
N GLN A 126 -22.03 18.74 -17.08
CA GLN A 126 -21.51 19.97 -17.68
C GLN A 126 -21.24 21.05 -16.63
N PHE A 127 -22.14 21.27 -15.67
CA PHE A 127 -21.90 22.26 -14.60
C PHE A 127 -20.65 21.96 -13.78
N ILE A 128 -20.41 20.67 -13.47
CA ILE A 128 -19.21 20.26 -12.75
C ILE A 128 -17.96 20.44 -13.62
N ALA A 129 -18.03 20.09 -14.91
CA ALA A 129 -16.94 20.29 -15.85
C ALA A 129 -16.56 21.77 -15.97
N ASP A 130 -17.55 22.66 -16.06
CA ASP A 130 -17.33 24.11 -16.08
C ASP A 130 -16.72 24.61 -14.76
N ALA A 131 -17.14 24.05 -13.62
CA ALA A 131 -16.53 24.37 -12.34
C ALA A 131 -15.06 23.96 -12.27
N LEU A 132 -14.71 22.75 -12.73
CA LEU A 132 -13.32 22.28 -12.81
C LEU A 132 -12.48 23.14 -13.75
N ALA A 133 -13.06 23.64 -14.85
CA ALA A 133 -12.39 24.56 -15.77
C ALA A 133 -12.19 25.98 -15.21
N SER A 134 -12.88 26.34 -14.12
CA SER A 134 -12.84 27.70 -13.57
C SER A 134 -11.50 28.07 -12.92
N GLY A 135 -10.75 27.08 -12.41
CA GLY A 135 -9.52 27.30 -11.63
C GLY A 135 -9.73 27.64 -10.15
N HIS A 136 -10.96 27.60 -9.65
CA HIS A 136 -11.30 27.94 -8.26
C HIS A 136 -11.61 26.72 -7.39
N CYS A 137 -11.58 25.51 -7.97
CA CYS A 137 -11.80 24.29 -7.21
C CYS A 137 -10.69 24.04 -6.16
N PRO A 138 -10.98 23.27 -5.11
CA PRO A 138 -9.98 22.83 -4.13
C PRO A 138 -8.76 22.16 -4.78
N ALA A 139 -7.60 22.31 -4.17
CA ALA A 139 -6.35 21.74 -4.70
C ALA A 139 -6.32 20.20 -4.66
N ASP A 140 -6.96 19.59 -3.64
CA ASP A 140 -7.17 18.15 -3.49
C ASP A 140 -8.67 17.86 -3.49
N LEU A 141 -9.18 17.47 -4.66
CA LEU A 141 -10.61 17.25 -4.88
C LEU A 141 -10.87 15.78 -5.24
N THR A 142 -11.87 15.19 -4.59
CA THR A 142 -12.41 13.89 -4.98
C THR A 142 -13.89 14.03 -5.33
N LEU A 143 -14.25 13.64 -6.55
CA LEU A 143 -15.62 13.58 -7.06
C LEU A 143 -15.92 12.13 -7.45
N ASP A 144 -16.91 11.53 -6.79
CA ASP A 144 -17.36 10.17 -7.09
C ASP A 144 -18.79 10.13 -7.61
N PHE A 145 -18.94 9.86 -8.91
CA PHE A 145 -20.22 9.78 -9.60
C PHE A 145 -20.66 8.34 -9.87
N GLU A 146 -20.17 7.36 -9.10
CA GLU A 146 -20.47 5.95 -9.33
C GLU A 146 -21.97 5.67 -9.59
N GLY A 147 -22.29 4.91 -10.64
CA GLY A 147 -23.64 4.42 -10.87
C GLY A 147 -24.64 5.43 -11.45
N ASN A 148 -24.23 6.67 -11.71
CA ASN A 148 -25.06 7.67 -12.41
C ASN A 148 -25.11 7.40 -13.92
N ARG A 149 -25.85 6.37 -14.34
CA ARG A 149 -25.85 5.88 -15.74
C ARG A 149 -26.39 6.87 -16.78
N ALA A 150 -27.15 7.88 -16.37
CA ALA A 150 -27.67 8.92 -17.26
C ALA A 150 -26.61 9.98 -17.63
N PHE A 151 -25.41 9.93 -17.03
CA PHE A 151 -24.23 10.67 -17.52
C PHE A 151 -23.91 10.33 -18.98
N SER A 152 -23.93 9.04 -19.31
CA SER A 152 -23.67 8.54 -20.65
C SER A 152 -22.30 8.98 -21.21
N GLU A 153 -22.15 8.88 -22.52
CA GLU A 153 -20.96 9.25 -23.28
C GLU A 153 -20.77 10.78 -23.30
N THR A 154 -21.87 11.54 -23.25
CA THR A 154 -21.88 13.02 -23.30
C THR A 154 -21.26 13.67 -22.07
N ALA A 155 -21.47 13.12 -20.86
CA ALA A 155 -20.82 13.63 -19.66
C ALA A 155 -19.28 13.57 -19.76
N ALA A 156 -18.74 12.47 -20.28
CA ALA A 156 -17.31 12.31 -20.51
C ALA A 156 -16.78 13.33 -21.52
N THR A 157 -17.57 13.66 -22.56
CA THR A 157 -17.26 14.73 -23.51
C THR A 157 -17.19 16.10 -22.83
N HIS A 158 -18.10 16.42 -21.89
CA HIS A 158 -18.03 17.67 -21.13
C HIS A 158 -16.74 17.75 -20.29
N PHE A 159 -16.41 16.68 -19.56
CA PHE A 159 -15.15 16.61 -18.82
C PHE A 159 -13.95 16.75 -19.74
N ALA A 160 -13.93 16.04 -20.88
CA ALA A 160 -12.86 16.11 -21.86
C ALA A 160 -12.62 17.53 -22.37
N HIS A 161 -13.67 18.26 -22.76
CA HIS A 161 -13.55 19.66 -23.20
C HIS A 161 -13.01 20.56 -22.08
N SER A 162 -13.48 20.37 -20.84
CA SER A 162 -13.04 21.20 -19.73
C SER A 162 -11.55 21.04 -19.37
N LEU A 163 -10.90 19.93 -19.75
CA LEU A 163 -9.45 19.73 -19.60
C LEU A 163 -8.62 20.74 -20.40
N GLU A 164 -9.17 21.28 -21.49
CA GLU A 164 -8.47 22.28 -22.32
C GLU A 164 -8.14 23.57 -21.56
N SER A 165 -8.89 23.85 -20.49
CA SER A 165 -8.63 24.99 -19.61
C SER A 165 -7.28 24.91 -18.90
N LYS A 166 -6.75 23.69 -18.65
CA LYS A 166 -5.58 23.42 -17.81
C LYS A 166 -5.67 24.04 -16.41
N ARG A 167 -6.90 24.23 -15.91
CA ARG A 167 -7.22 24.85 -14.62
C ARG A 167 -7.83 23.88 -13.63
N TRP A 168 -7.83 22.60 -13.96
CA TRP A 168 -8.27 21.55 -13.04
C TRP A 168 -7.40 21.54 -11.77
N PRO A 169 -7.93 21.05 -10.64
CA PRO A 169 -7.15 20.85 -9.42
C PRO A 169 -5.85 20.09 -9.66
N ASN A 170 -4.79 20.45 -8.92
CA ASN A 170 -3.48 19.77 -9.03
C ASN A 170 -3.58 18.28 -8.69
N ARG A 171 -4.37 17.95 -7.66
CA ARG A 171 -4.69 16.58 -7.28
C ARG A 171 -6.19 16.36 -7.41
N LEU A 172 -6.57 15.48 -8.33
CA LEU A 172 -7.97 15.16 -8.58
C LEU A 172 -8.19 13.66 -8.62
N THR A 173 -9.20 13.21 -7.89
CA THR A 173 -9.84 11.91 -8.12
C THR A 173 -11.19 12.12 -8.77
N LEU A 174 -11.36 11.63 -10.00
CA LEU A 174 -12.63 11.62 -10.70
C LEU A 174 -13.08 10.17 -10.93
N SER A 175 -14.11 9.75 -10.22
CA SER A 175 -14.74 8.44 -10.42
C SER A 175 -15.97 8.57 -11.31
N LEU A 176 -15.87 7.96 -12.49
CA LEU A 176 -16.92 7.77 -13.47
C LEU A 176 -17.29 6.28 -13.55
N LYS A 177 -17.20 5.54 -12.45
CA LYS A 177 -17.51 4.11 -12.43
C LYS A 177 -18.99 3.87 -12.76
N SER A 178 -19.29 2.97 -13.69
CA SER A 178 -20.67 2.62 -14.07
C SER A 178 -21.53 3.83 -14.50
N THR A 179 -20.96 4.79 -15.24
CA THR A 179 -21.66 5.97 -15.75
C THR A 179 -22.13 5.83 -17.20
N ASN A 180 -21.94 4.65 -17.80
CA ASN A 180 -22.29 4.36 -19.20
C ASN A 180 -21.50 5.23 -20.21
N MET A 181 -20.23 5.49 -19.91
CA MET A 181 -19.33 6.30 -20.74
C MET A 181 -19.05 5.68 -22.11
N LYS A 182 -18.99 4.34 -22.18
CA LYS A 182 -18.64 3.54 -23.38
C LYS A 182 -17.37 4.02 -24.07
N ASP A 183 -17.11 3.48 -25.27
CA ASP A 183 -15.90 3.79 -26.02
C ASP A 183 -15.84 5.25 -26.48
N ALA A 184 -16.96 5.86 -26.89
CA ALA A 184 -16.91 7.22 -27.40
C ALA A 184 -16.54 8.23 -26.29
N GLY A 185 -17.12 8.10 -25.09
CA GLY A 185 -16.78 8.97 -23.97
C GLY A 185 -15.32 8.82 -23.53
N MET A 186 -14.81 7.58 -23.44
CA MET A 186 -13.40 7.35 -23.11
C MET A 186 -12.46 7.89 -24.20
N THR A 187 -12.85 7.81 -25.47
CA THR A 187 -12.08 8.35 -26.59
C THR A 187 -11.90 9.86 -26.44
N GLN A 188 -12.96 10.59 -26.06
CA GLN A 188 -12.89 12.03 -25.84
C GLN A 188 -11.94 12.38 -24.68
N ILE A 189 -12.03 11.67 -23.55
CA ILE A 189 -11.12 11.87 -22.42
C ILE A 189 -9.68 11.55 -22.83
N ALA A 190 -9.45 10.44 -23.54
CA ALA A 190 -8.12 10.04 -23.99
C ALA A 190 -7.45 11.12 -24.87
N GLU A 191 -8.19 11.78 -25.76
CA GLU A 191 -7.68 12.87 -26.60
C GLU A 191 -7.13 14.06 -25.83
N LYS A 192 -7.69 14.33 -24.65
CA LYS A 192 -7.35 15.49 -23.82
C LYS A 192 -6.61 15.10 -22.54
N LEU A 193 -6.26 13.82 -22.40
CA LEU A 193 -5.67 13.24 -21.19
C LEU A 193 -4.36 13.94 -20.76
N ALA A 194 -3.55 14.37 -21.73
CA ALA A 194 -2.30 15.10 -21.50
C ALA A 194 -2.50 16.51 -20.91
N SER A 195 -3.70 17.08 -21.00
CA SER A 195 -4.05 18.36 -20.35
C SER A 195 -4.65 18.17 -18.95
N GLY A 196 -4.61 16.95 -18.43
CA GLY A 196 -5.11 16.61 -17.10
C GLY A 196 -4.28 17.19 -15.95
N PRO A 197 -4.77 16.99 -14.71
CA PRO A 197 -4.08 17.32 -13.47
C PRO A 197 -2.66 16.75 -13.39
N GLU A 198 -1.82 17.36 -12.55
CA GLU A 198 -0.48 16.85 -12.21
C GLU A 198 -0.55 15.48 -11.54
N GLN A 199 -1.50 15.30 -10.61
CA GLN A 199 -1.80 14.02 -9.95
C GLN A 199 -3.27 13.67 -10.20
N TRP A 200 -3.50 12.78 -11.16
CA TRP A 200 -4.85 12.41 -11.57
C TRP A 200 -5.17 10.96 -11.24
N THR A 201 -6.27 10.73 -10.55
CA THR A 201 -6.90 9.41 -10.47
C THR A 201 -8.20 9.42 -11.27
N LEU A 202 -8.22 8.71 -12.39
CA LEU A 202 -9.41 8.52 -13.22
C LEU A 202 -9.92 7.08 -13.05
N ILE A 203 -11.13 6.94 -12.51
CA ILE A 203 -11.79 5.64 -12.35
C ILE A 203 -12.89 5.51 -13.41
N ALA A 204 -12.65 4.68 -14.42
CA ALA A 204 -13.55 4.42 -15.54
C ALA A 204 -14.04 2.95 -15.57
N SER A 205 -14.06 2.29 -14.42
CA SER A 205 -14.50 0.90 -14.28
C SER A 205 -15.98 0.69 -14.65
N PHE A 206 -16.34 -0.50 -15.13
CA PHE A 206 -17.74 -0.86 -15.46
C PHE A 206 -18.42 0.08 -16.50
N ASN A 207 -17.70 0.53 -17.52
CA ASN A 207 -18.23 1.42 -18.55
C ASN A 207 -18.41 0.78 -19.94
N GLY A 208 -18.18 -0.53 -20.06
CA GLY A 208 -18.28 -1.23 -21.34
C GLY A 208 -17.19 -0.82 -22.33
N LEU A 209 -15.99 -0.48 -21.83
CA LEU A 209 -14.85 -0.13 -22.67
C LEU A 209 -14.31 -1.37 -23.40
N THR A 210 -13.91 -1.19 -24.66
CA THR A 210 -13.40 -2.26 -25.53
C THR A 210 -12.06 -1.85 -26.16
N LEU A 211 -11.59 -2.63 -27.13
CA LEU A 211 -10.41 -2.32 -27.95
C LEU A 211 -10.41 -0.87 -28.47
N LYS A 212 -11.56 -0.32 -28.87
CA LYS A 212 -11.63 1.03 -29.45
C LYS A 212 -11.11 2.12 -28.50
N SER A 213 -11.51 2.05 -27.23
CA SER A 213 -10.96 2.93 -26.19
C SER A 213 -9.46 2.74 -26.02
N MET A 214 -9.00 1.48 -26.05
CA MET A 214 -7.60 1.14 -25.83
C MET A 214 -6.70 1.62 -26.97
N GLU A 215 -7.14 1.55 -28.22
CA GLU A 215 -6.39 2.10 -29.35
C GLU A 215 -6.17 3.61 -29.21
N LYS A 216 -7.13 4.32 -28.62
CA LYS A 216 -7.00 5.75 -28.37
C LYS A 216 -6.09 6.07 -27.19
N LEU A 217 -6.24 5.33 -26.10
CA LEU A 217 -5.37 5.42 -24.93
C LEU A 217 -3.93 5.08 -25.28
N ALA A 218 -3.71 4.05 -26.10
CA ALA A 218 -2.39 3.63 -26.56
C ALA A 218 -1.64 4.78 -27.23
N LYS A 219 -2.33 5.58 -28.06
CA LYS A 219 -1.74 6.75 -28.74
C LYS A 219 -1.39 7.92 -27.82
N THR A 220 -1.89 7.94 -26.59
CA THR A 220 -1.84 9.13 -25.72
C THR A 220 -1.03 8.89 -24.45
N LEU A 221 -1.15 7.71 -23.82
CA LEU A 221 -0.43 7.34 -22.60
C LEU A 221 1.08 7.54 -22.67
N PRO A 222 1.81 7.14 -23.75
CA PRO A 222 3.27 7.27 -23.82
C PRO A 222 3.77 8.71 -23.67
N PHE A 223 2.93 9.70 -24.01
CA PHE A 223 3.30 11.11 -24.04
C PHE A 223 2.86 11.87 -22.78
N LEU A 224 2.29 11.17 -21.78
CA LEU A 224 1.90 11.79 -20.53
C LEU A 224 3.11 12.12 -19.67
N THR A 225 3.11 13.35 -19.14
CA THR A 225 4.10 13.82 -18.16
C THR A 225 3.57 13.80 -16.73
N ASN A 226 2.25 13.70 -16.56
CA ASN A 226 1.58 13.77 -15.27
C ASN A 226 1.50 12.40 -14.60
N ASP A 227 1.43 12.38 -13.27
CA ASP A 227 1.22 11.16 -12.49
C ASP A 227 -0.26 10.76 -12.60
N LEU A 228 -0.55 9.72 -13.40
CA LEU A 228 -1.92 9.24 -13.60
C LEU A 228 -2.10 7.81 -13.05
N THR A 229 -3.17 7.66 -12.28
CA THR A 229 -3.75 6.37 -11.89
C THR A 229 -5.00 6.17 -12.72
N LEU A 230 -4.95 5.27 -13.69
CA LEU A 230 -6.04 4.96 -14.59
C LEU A 230 -6.64 3.59 -14.24
N ASN A 231 -7.86 3.61 -13.71
CA ASN A 231 -8.60 2.39 -13.40
C ASN A 231 -9.62 2.07 -14.49
N LEU A 232 -9.34 1.01 -15.26
CA LEU A 232 -10.20 0.51 -16.33
C LEU A 232 -10.79 -0.87 -15.98
N SER A 233 -10.89 -1.19 -14.69
CA SER A 233 -11.33 -2.52 -14.26
C SER A 233 -12.75 -2.86 -14.72
N SER A 234 -13.04 -4.15 -14.86
CA SER A 234 -14.40 -4.64 -15.15
C SER A 234 -14.99 -4.06 -16.43
N ASN A 235 -14.18 -4.01 -17.49
CA ASN A 235 -14.57 -3.67 -18.85
C ASN A 235 -14.38 -4.89 -19.77
N SER A 236 -14.50 -4.70 -21.08
CA SER A 236 -14.32 -5.76 -22.09
C SER A 236 -13.09 -5.48 -22.95
N ILE A 237 -11.97 -5.11 -22.31
CA ILE A 237 -10.72 -4.77 -23.00
C ILE A 237 -10.15 -5.98 -23.76
N ARG A 238 -10.16 -7.17 -23.14
CA ARG A 238 -9.63 -8.43 -23.69
C ARG A 238 -8.18 -8.31 -24.20
N ASP A 239 -7.65 -9.39 -24.76
CA ASP A 239 -6.26 -9.47 -25.18
C ASP A 239 -5.91 -8.41 -26.23
N ASP A 240 -6.79 -8.16 -27.20
CA ASP A 240 -6.55 -7.19 -28.28
C ASP A 240 -6.25 -5.79 -27.72
N GLY A 241 -6.97 -5.34 -26.70
CA GLY A 241 -6.73 -4.03 -26.10
C GLY A 241 -5.43 -3.97 -25.30
N ALA A 242 -5.02 -5.06 -24.64
CA ALA A 242 -3.71 -5.16 -24.00
C ALA A 242 -2.57 -5.20 -25.01
N ILE A 243 -2.75 -5.91 -26.13
CA ILE A 243 -1.80 -5.96 -27.25
C ILE A 243 -1.65 -4.59 -27.89
N ALA A 244 -2.75 -3.83 -28.07
CA ALA A 244 -2.70 -2.47 -28.58
C ALA A 244 -1.87 -1.53 -27.69
N LEU A 245 -2.04 -1.61 -26.36
CA LEU A 245 -1.19 -0.90 -25.40
C LEU A 245 0.27 -1.32 -25.53
N ALA A 246 0.54 -2.63 -25.55
CA ALA A 246 1.89 -3.18 -25.64
C ALA A 246 2.61 -2.73 -26.92
N ALA A 247 1.94 -2.76 -28.07
CA ALA A 247 2.49 -2.30 -29.33
C ALA A 247 2.84 -0.80 -29.27
N SER A 248 1.98 0.00 -28.64
CA SER A 248 2.26 1.44 -28.55
C SER A 248 3.37 1.77 -27.56
N PHE A 249 3.47 1.08 -26.42
CA PHE A 249 4.59 1.26 -25.49
C PHE A 249 5.92 0.84 -26.12
N GLN A 250 5.91 -0.14 -27.02
CA GLN A 250 7.09 -0.55 -27.77
C GLN A 250 7.52 0.53 -28.78
N ALA A 251 6.56 1.15 -29.47
CA ALA A 251 6.85 2.17 -30.50
C ALA A 251 7.22 3.53 -29.92
N ASN A 252 6.54 3.96 -28.84
CA ASN A 252 6.60 5.34 -28.34
C ASN A 252 7.27 5.46 -26.96
N GLY A 253 7.63 4.33 -26.33
CA GLY A 253 8.17 4.29 -24.98
C GLY A 253 7.12 3.98 -23.91
N TYR A 254 7.59 3.50 -22.76
CA TYR A 254 6.74 3.20 -21.61
C TYR A 254 6.36 4.50 -20.88
N PRO A 255 5.08 4.69 -20.49
CA PRO A 255 4.62 5.96 -19.94
C PRO A 255 5.19 6.24 -18.54
N LEU A 256 5.48 7.51 -18.27
CA LEU A 256 6.12 7.93 -17.02
C LEU A 256 5.13 7.88 -15.85
N ARG A 257 5.52 7.22 -14.76
CA ARG A 257 4.82 7.27 -13.45
C ARG A 257 3.33 6.91 -13.47
N GLN A 258 2.94 6.00 -14.35
CA GLN A 258 1.56 5.55 -14.47
C GLN A 258 1.24 4.35 -13.58
N THR A 259 0.03 4.36 -13.01
CA THR A 259 -0.60 3.17 -12.44
C THR A 259 -1.77 2.74 -13.32
N LEU A 260 -1.65 1.56 -13.92
CA LEU A 260 -2.69 1.00 -14.79
C LEU A 260 -3.40 -0.16 -14.07
N ILE A 261 -4.71 -0.06 -13.90
CA ILE A 261 -5.53 -1.11 -13.31
C ILE A 261 -6.43 -1.69 -14.40
N LEU A 262 -6.13 -2.92 -14.82
CA LEU A 262 -6.81 -3.68 -15.88
C LEU A 262 -7.53 -4.91 -15.31
N ASP A 263 -7.93 -4.86 -14.05
CA ASP A 263 -8.57 -5.97 -13.36
C ASP A 263 -9.88 -6.40 -14.03
N PHE A 264 -10.20 -7.69 -14.01
CA PHE A 264 -11.47 -8.24 -14.52
C PHE A 264 -11.82 -7.80 -15.95
N ASN A 265 -10.87 -7.87 -16.89
CA ASN A 265 -11.06 -7.47 -18.29
C ASN A 265 -11.08 -8.65 -19.28
N GLY A 266 -11.07 -9.88 -18.76
CA GLY A 266 -11.04 -11.09 -19.57
C GLY A 266 -9.72 -11.27 -20.32
N LEU A 267 -8.62 -10.76 -19.77
CA LEU A 267 -7.29 -10.98 -20.33
C LEU A 267 -6.87 -12.44 -20.15
N THR A 268 -6.24 -13.00 -21.18
CA THR A 268 -5.59 -14.31 -21.13
C THR A 268 -4.07 -14.14 -21.16
N ASP A 269 -3.33 -15.25 -21.24
CA ASP A 269 -1.88 -15.21 -21.34
C ASP A 269 -1.39 -14.41 -22.57
N ALA A 270 -2.14 -14.39 -23.68
CA ALA A 270 -1.71 -13.70 -24.89
C ALA A 270 -1.54 -12.18 -24.67
N GLY A 271 -2.56 -11.50 -24.12
CA GLY A 271 -2.48 -10.07 -23.84
C GLY A 271 -1.45 -9.74 -22.76
N ALA A 272 -1.41 -10.53 -21.71
CA ALA A 272 -0.47 -10.34 -20.60
C ALA A 272 0.99 -10.57 -21.01
N GLN A 273 1.28 -11.58 -21.84
CA GLN A 273 2.62 -11.82 -22.38
C GLN A 273 3.07 -10.70 -23.31
N SER A 274 2.17 -10.15 -24.12
CA SER A 274 2.47 -9.00 -24.98
C SER A 274 2.92 -7.79 -24.14
N LEU A 275 2.17 -7.47 -23.08
CA LEU A 275 2.55 -6.44 -22.12
C LEU A 275 3.91 -6.73 -21.47
N ALA A 276 4.13 -7.95 -20.96
CA ALA A 276 5.38 -8.33 -20.32
C ALA A 276 6.60 -8.24 -21.25
N ALA A 277 6.44 -8.69 -22.51
CA ALA A 277 7.49 -8.64 -23.53
C ALA A 277 7.89 -7.19 -23.83
N THR A 278 6.91 -6.30 -24.02
CA THR A 278 7.19 -4.88 -24.24
C THR A 278 7.89 -4.26 -23.02
N LEU A 279 7.41 -4.53 -21.81
CA LEU A 279 8.03 -4.00 -20.58
C LEU A 279 9.48 -4.45 -20.42
N THR A 280 9.79 -5.68 -20.84
CA THR A 280 11.16 -6.21 -20.81
C THR A 280 12.08 -5.49 -21.81
N GLN A 281 11.55 -5.12 -22.98
CA GLN A 281 12.31 -4.43 -24.03
C GLN A 281 12.44 -2.92 -23.78
N ALA A 282 11.37 -2.28 -23.29
CA ALA A 282 11.25 -0.84 -23.13
C ALA A 282 12.08 -0.28 -21.97
N LYS A 283 12.63 -1.13 -21.08
CA LYS A 283 13.50 -0.77 -19.94
C LYS A 283 12.97 0.44 -19.15
N PRO A 284 11.80 0.31 -18.51
CA PRO A 284 11.20 1.41 -17.77
C PRO A 284 12.15 1.94 -16.69
N GLU A 285 12.41 3.26 -16.69
CA GLU A 285 13.26 3.93 -15.69
C GLU A 285 12.47 4.36 -14.45
N HIS A 286 11.14 4.35 -14.53
CA HIS A 286 10.23 4.78 -13.46
C HIS A 286 9.37 3.62 -12.97
N ARG A 287 8.79 3.82 -11.77
CA ARG A 287 7.90 2.84 -11.13
C ARG A 287 6.89 2.26 -12.12
N LEU A 288 6.89 0.94 -12.23
CA LEU A 288 5.91 0.16 -12.99
C LEU A 288 4.84 -0.32 -12.03
N SER A 289 3.63 0.23 -12.15
CA SER A 289 2.47 -0.15 -11.33
C SER A 289 1.36 -0.67 -12.24
N LEU A 290 1.13 -1.99 -12.20
CA LEU A 290 0.20 -2.69 -13.06
C LEU A 290 -0.62 -3.70 -12.26
N SER A 291 -1.94 -3.59 -12.38
CA SER A 291 -2.87 -4.56 -11.81
C SER A 291 -3.61 -5.31 -12.90
N LEU A 292 -3.56 -6.65 -12.80
CA LEU A 292 -4.19 -7.62 -13.70
C LEU A 292 -5.05 -8.63 -12.90
N ALA A 293 -5.58 -8.21 -11.76
CA ALA A 293 -6.32 -9.09 -10.88
C ALA A 293 -7.64 -9.57 -11.52
N GLY A 294 -8.08 -10.79 -11.21
CA GLY A 294 -9.38 -11.28 -11.67
C GLY A 294 -9.46 -11.54 -13.19
N ASN A 295 -8.33 -11.79 -13.84
CA ASN A 295 -8.27 -12.17 -15.26
C ASN A 295 -8.06 -13.70 -15.39
N ASN A 296 -7.83 -14.17 -16.61
CA ASN A 296 -7.68 -15.59 -16.95
C ASN A 296 -6.20 -15.94 -17.17
N LEU A 297 -5.31 -15.41 -16.31
CA LEU A 297 -3.87 -15.58 -16.45
C LEU A 297 -3.38 -16.89 -15.83
N THR A 298 -2.46 -17.57 -16.52
CA THR A 298 -1.80 -18.78 -16.00
C THR A 298 -0.34 -18.51 -15.64
N SER A 299 0.42 -19.57 -15.34
CA SER A 299 1.86 -19.43 -15.09
C SER A 299 2.64 -18.92 -16.31
N HIS A 300 2.15 -19.10 -17.54
CA HIS A 300 2.87 -18.68 -18.76
C HIS A 300 3.00 -17.16 -18.92
N SER A 301 2.01 -16.39 -18.47
CA SER A 301 2.09 -14.91 -18.51
C SER A 301 2.97 -14.37 -17.39
N THR A 302 2.80 -14.87 -16.17
CA THR A 302 3.61 -14.40 -15.03
C THR A 302 5.10 -14.73 -15.17
N THR A 303 5.46 -15.87 -15.76
CA THR A 303 6.88 -16.16 -16.07
C THR A 303 7.50 -15.16 -17.02
N ALA A 304 6.71 -14.58 -17.94
CA ALA A 304 7.16 -13.49 -18.80
C ALA A 304 7.36 -12.20 -18.01
N PHE A 305 6.45 -11.85 -17.09
CA PHE A 305 6.62 -10.71 -16.20
C PHE A 305 7.86 -10.84 -15.30
N TRP A 306 8.18 -12.05 -14.84
CA TRP A 306 9.39 -12.27 -14.03
C TRP A 306 10.69 -12.09 -14.81
N GLN A 307 10.66 -12.06 -16.15
CA GLN A 307 11.86 -11.69 -16.92
C GLN A 307 12.21 -10.21 -16.76
N ILE A 308 11.25 -9.34 -16.40
CA ILE A 308 11.49 -7.92 -16.12
C ILE A 308 12.42 -7.76 -14.91
N LEU A 309 12.38 -8.70 -13.96
CA LEU A 309 13.25 -8.72 -12.78
C LEU A 309 14.72 -8.97 -13.13
N LYS A 310 15.00 -9.56 -14.30
CA LYS A 310 16.36 -9.86 -14.78
C LYS A 310 17.02 -8.68 -15.51
N LEU A 311 16.31 -7.56 -15.65
CA LEU A 311 16.88 -6.37 -16.27
C LEU A 311 17.95 -5.78 -15.34
N LYS A 312 19.09 -5.38 -15.92
CA LYS A 312 20.18 -4.73 -15.18
C LYS A 312 19.73 -3.49 -14.39
N SER A 313 18.73 -2.78 -14.91
CA SER A 313 18.09 -1.64 -14.27
C SER A 313 16.58 -1.89 -14.26
N CYS A 314 16.10 -2.52 -13.19
CA CYS A 314 14.68 -2.79 -12.99
C CYS A 314 14.08 -1.65 -12.13
N PRO A 315 12.96 -1.02 -12.53
CA PRO A 315 12.34 0.01 -11.72
C PRO A 315 11.56 -0.61 -10.55
N PRO A 316 11.22 0.16 -9.50
CA PRO A 316 10.32 -0.30 -8.46
C PRO A 316 9.01 -0.85 -9.06
N LEU A 317 8.65 -2.06 -8.66
CA LEU A 317 7.51 -2.76 -9.23
C LEU A 317 6.34 -2.81 -8.25
N THR A 318 5.13 -2.63 -8.77
CA THR A 318 3.88 -2.96 -8.09
C THR A 318 3.06 -3.78 -9.05
N LEU A 319 3.07 -5.10 -8.87
CA LEU A 319 2.41 -6.06 -9.74
C LEU A 319 1.33 -6.80 -8.97
N ASN A 320 0.09 -6.73 -9.47
CA ASN A 320 -1.03 -7.42 -8.87
C ASN A 320 -1.63 -8.47 -9.81
N PHE A 321 -1.48 -9.74 -9.42
CA PHE A 321 -2.03 -10.90 -10.11
C PHE A 321 -3.06 -11.65 -9.23
N LYS A 322 -3.69 -10.96 -8.26
CA LYS A 322 -4.71 -11.56 -7.39
C LYS A 322 -5.82 -12.22 -8.22
N ASN A 323 -6.36 -13.35 -7.76
CA ASN A 323 -7.53 -14.00 -8.36
C ASN A 323 -7.33 -14.37 -9.84
N ASN A 324 -6.22 -15.03 -10.16
CA ASN A 324 -5.93 -15.62 -11.47
C ASN A 324 -5.76 -17.15 -11.33
N GLN A 325 -5.15 -17.82 -12.30
CA GLN A 325 -4.93 -19.26 -12.35
C GLN A 325 -3.43 -19.59 -12.28
N LEU A 326 -2.73 -18.93 -11.36
CA LEU A 326 -1.29 -19.16 -11.17
C LEU A 326 -1.02 -20.50 -10.49
N ALA A 327 0.10 -21.13 -10.82
CA ALA A 327 0.49 -22.44 -10.31
C ALA A 327 1.99 -22.49 -10.00
N LEU A 328 2.48 -23.68 -9.64
CA LEU A 328 3.88 -23.99 -9.29
C LEU A 328 4.94 -23.26 -10.14
N LEU A 329 4.78 -23.26 -11.46
CA LEU A 329 5.78 -22.69 -12.37
C LEU A 329 5.95 -21.19 -12.15
N SER A 330 4.85 -20.45 -11.93
CA SER A 330 4.88 -19.02 -11.64
C SER A 330 5.72 -18.71 -10.40
N VAL A 331 5.43 -19.42 -9.29
CA VAL A 331 6.09 -19.19 -8.00
C VAL A 331 7.55 -19.62 -8.05
N LYS A 332 7.87 -20.73 -8.72
CA LYS A 332 9.27 -21.17 -8.91
C LYS A 332 10.09 -20.18 -9.71
N THR A 333 9.52 -19.60 -10.78
CA THR A 333 10.24 -18.60 -11.58
C THR A 333 10.42 -17.30 -10.81
N LEU A 334 9.44 -16.87 -10.01
CA LEU A 334 9.60 -15.74 -9.11
C LEU A 334 10.69 -16.01 -8.05
N ALA A 335 10.65 -17.19 -7.42
CA ALA A 335 11.66 -17.60 -6.43
C ALA A 335 13.07 -17.58 -7.04
N HIS A 336 13.22 -18.11 -8.25
CA HIS A 336 14.49 -18.05 -8.96
C HIS A 336 14.94 -16.59 -9.17
N ALA A 337 14.06 -15.72 -9.67
CA ALA A 337 14.39 -14.31 -9.89
C ALA A 337 14.78 -13.59 -8.59
N LEU A 338 14.08 -13.84 -7.48
CA LEU A 338 14.42 -13.30 -6.15
C LEU A 338 15.79 -13.77 -5.65
N SER A 339 16.22 -14.97 -6.05
CA SER A 339 17.49 -15.57 -5.64
C SER A 339 18.69 -15.25 -6.52
N THR A 340 18.48 -14.78 -7.76
CA THR A 340 19.58 -14.52 -8.71
C THR A 340 19.75 -13.06 -9.08
N GLU A 341 18.66 -12.28 -9.09
CA GLU A 341 18.65 -10.93 -9.63
C GLU A 341 18.64 -9.86 -8.53
N LYS A 342 19.20 -8.68 -8.84
CA LYS A 342 19.08 -7.51 -7.97
C LYS A 342 17.76 -6.80 -8.24
N ILE A 343 16.76 -7.14 -7.45
CA ILE A 343 15.44 -6.52 -7.53
C ILE A 343 15.42 -5.23 -6.69
N PRO A 344 14.71 -4.17 -7.12
CA PRO A 344 14.63 -2.93 -6.38
C PRO A 344 13.87 -3.09 -5.05
N ASN A 345 14.32 -2.34 -4.04
CA ASN A 345 13.64 -2.23 -2.76
C ASN A 345 12.23 -1.64 -2.92
N GLY A 346 11.29 -2.08 -2.09
CA GLY A 346 9.89 -1.61 -2.16
C GLY A 346 9.07 -2.26 -3.28
N THR A 347 9.57 -3.35 -3.88
CA THR A 347 8.80 -4.17 -4.81
C THR A 347 7.58 -4.75 -4.10
N VAL A 348 6.41 -4.65 -4.74
CA VAL A 348 5.14 -5.17 -4.26
C VAL A 348 4.61 -6.19 -5.26
N ILE A 349 4.37 -7.41 -4.79
CA ILE A 349 3.85 -8.52 -5.59
C ILE A 349 2.63 -9.12 -4.89
N ASN A 350 1.49 -9.12 -5.58
CA ASN A 350 0.27 -9.74 -5.08
C ASN A 350 -0.09 -10.99 -5.89
N LEU A 351 -0.01 -12.15 -5.24
CA LEU A 351 -0.37 -13.48 -5.76
C LEU A 351 -1.56 -14.08 -5.00
N ALA A 352 -2.35 -13.27 -4.32
CA ALA A 352 -3.49 -13.74 -3.52
C ALA A 352 -4.52 -14.49 -4.37
N LYS A 353 -5.25 -15.43 -3.77
CA LYS A 353 -6.40 -16.10 -4.41
C LYS A 353 -6.06 -16.80 -5.73
N ASN A 354 -4.90 -17.46 -5.82
CA ASN A 354 -4.46 -18.21 -7.00
C ASN A 354 -4.49 -19.74 -6.80
N LYS A 355 -5.02 -20.22 -5.67
CA LYS A 355 -5.10 -21.65 -5.32
C LYS A 355 -3.71 -22.33 -5.24
N LEU A 356 -2.69 -21.59 -4.83
CA LEU A 356 -1.34 -22.12 -4.63
C LEU A 356 -1.30 -23.11 -3.46
N LYS A 357 -0.50 -24.17 -3.59
CA LYS A 357 -0.29 -25.19 -2.55
C LYS A 357 1.03 -24.97 -1.81
N ASP A 358 1.22 -25.66 -0.69
CA ASP A 358 2.45 -25.57 0.11
C ASP A 358 3.70 -25.95 -0.68
N SER A 359 3.58 -26.94 -1.58
CA SER A 359 4.66 -27.33 -2.50
C SER A 359 5.06 -26.23 -3.48
N ASP A 360 4.14 -25.32 -3.80
CA ASP A 360 4.37 -24.26 -4.78
C ASP A 360 5.20 -23.13 -4.18
N VAL A 361 4.95 -22.82 -2.90
CA VAL A 361 5.62 -21.74 -2.16
C VAL A 361 6.90 -22.17 -1.45
N ALA A 362 7.19 -23.47 -1.36
CA ALA A 362 8.40 -23.98 -0.70
C ALA A 362 9.70 -23.38 -1.28
N ALA A 363 9.79 -23.24 -2.60
CA ALA A 363 10.94 -22.61 -3.25
C ALA A 363 11.06 -21.10 -2.95
N LEU A 364 9.93 -20.46 -2.67
CA LEU A 364 9.88 -19.03 -2.36
C LEU A 364 10.49 -18.74 -1.00
N TRP A 365 10.23 -19.57 0.01
CA TRP A 365 10.87 -19.43 1.33
C TRP A 365 12.39 -19.44 1.23
N GLN A 366 12.94 -20.38 0.45
CA GLN A 366 14.37 -20.45 0.22
C GLN A 366 14.90 -19.23 -0.55
N ALA A 367 14.13 -18.71 -1.51
CA ALA A 367 14.53 -17.52 -2.24
C ALA A 367 14.55 -16.25 -1.36
N LEU A 368 13.65 -16.17 -0.37
CA LEU A 368 13.63 -15.07 0.59
C LEU A 368 14.83 -15.07 1.54
N THR A 369 15.66 -16.11 1.60
CA THR A 369 16.91 -16.08 2.38
C THR A 369 18.12 -15.64 1.54
N SER A 370 17.93 -15.39 0.24
CA SER A 370 19.03 -14.97 -0.64
C SER A 370 19.49 -13.56 -0.32
N GLU A 371 20.80 -13.31 -0.39
CA GLU A 371 21.38 -11.95 -0.27
C GLU A 371 20.90 -10.99 -1.38
N THR A 372 20.40 -11.55 -2.49
CA THR A 372 19.84 -10.79 -3.61
C THR A 372 18.40 -10.34 -3.38
N CYS A 373 17.71 -10.89 -2.36
CA CYS A 373 16.32 -10.58 -2.09
C CYS A 373 16.18 -9.11 -1.65
N PRO A 374 15.25 -8.32 -2.25
CA PRO A 374 15.13 -6.91 -1.94
C PRO A 374 14.65 -6.68 -0.51
N SER A 375 15.20 -5.64 0.12
CA SER A 375 14.62 -5.11 1.36
C SER A 375 13.27 -4.46 1.07
N ARG A 376 12.37 -4.45 2.05
CA ARG A 376 11.02 -3.89 1.91
C ARG A 376 10.19 -4.55 0.80
N LEU A 377 10.45 -5.82 0.49
CA LEU A 377 9.57 -6.62 -0.37
C LEU A 377 8.20 -6.75 0.29
N THR A 378 7.13 -6.50 -0.46
CA THR A 378 5.78 -6.85 -0.04
C THR A 378 5.28 -7.98 -0.90
N LEU A 379 4.96 -9.11 -0.27
CA LEU A 379 4.47 -10.30 -0.93
C LEU A 379 3.12 -10.69 -0.34
N ASN A 380 2.08 -10.72 -1.17
CA ASN A 380 0.75 -11.17 -0.76
C ASN A 380 0.44 -12.57 -1.32
N LEU A 381 0.26 -13.53 -0.41
CA LEU A 381 -0.10 -14.92 -0.65
C LEU A 381 -1.42 -15.30 0.04
N SER A 382 -2.23 -14.32 0.45
CA SER A 382 -3.53 -14.55 1.08
C SER A 382 -4.48 -15.35 0.19
N GLU A 383 -5.45 -16.04 0.81
CA GLU A 383 -6.52 -16.78 0.12
C GLU A 383 -6.02 -17.87 -0.88
N ASN A 384 -4.82 -18.44 -0.70
CA ASN A 384 -4.29 -19.47 -1.61
C ASN A 384 -4.61 -20.92 -1.21
N GLY A 385 -4.95 -21.14 0.06
CA GLY A 385 -5.22 -22.48 0.60
C GLY A 385 -3.98 -23.15 1.20
N LEU A 386 -2.96 -22.38 1.57
CA LEU A 386 -1.77 -22.85 2.26
C LEU A 386 -2.12 -23.44 3.63
N THR A 387 -1.34 -24.41 4.11
CA THR A 387 -1.57 -25.11 5.38
C THR A 387 -0.38 -24.93 6.35
N GLY A 388 -0.48 -25.51 7.56
CA GLY A 388 0.57 -25.49 8.56
C GLY A 388 1.94 -25.94 8.07
N ASP A 389 2.00 -26.83 7.08
CA ASP A 389 3.26 -27.29 6.47
C ASP A 389 4.06 -26.13 5.87
N SER A 390 3.37 -25.17 5.23
CA SER A 390 4.02 -23.96 4.72
C SER A 390 4.54 -23.06 5.84
N LEU A 391 3.83 -22.96 6.96
CA LEU A 391 4.28 -22.16 8.11
C LEU A 391 5.52 -22.78 8.76
N GLN A 392 5.57 -24.11 8.88
CA GLN A 392 6.75 -24.82 9.39
C GLN A 392 7.96 -24.62 8.47
N SER A 393 7.76 -24.73 7.16
CA SER A 393 8.82 -24.50 6.17
C SER A 393 9.37 -23.08 6.24
N LEU A 394 8.48 -22.08 6.36
CA LEU A 394 8.84 -20.67 6.56
C LEU A 394 9.63 -20.46 7.86
N LEU A 395 9.16 -21.03 8.97
CA LEU A 395 9.78 -20.88 10.29
C LEU A 395 11.21 -21.41 10.33
N ASN A 396 11.54 -22.40 9.50
CA ASN A 396 12.90 -22.93 9.39
C ASN A 396 13.92 -21.89 8.90
N GLN A 397 13.47 -20.88 8.17
CA GLN A 397 14.31 -19.95 7.42
C GLN A 397 14.13 -18.47 7.83
N VAL A 398 13.20 -18.17 8.74
CA VAL A 398 12.76 -16.80 9.06
C VAL A 398 13.85 -15.84 9.54
N GLU A 399 14.89 -16.35 10.19
CA GLU A 399 16.01 -15.54 10.72
C GLU A 399 16.85 -14.89 9.59
N GLN A 400 16.78 -15.44 8.38
CA GLN A 400 17.57 -15.02 7.22
C GLN A 400 16.75 -14.17 6.23
N PHE A 401 15.49 -13.84 6.54
CA PHE A 401 14.66 -13.03 5.66
C PHE A 401 15.14 -11.58 5.57
N PRO A 402 14.87 -10.88 4.44
CA PRO A 402 15.30 -9.50 4.25
C PRO A 402 14.57 -8.56 5.21
N ASN A 403 15.26 -7.50 5.61
CA ASN A 403 14.68 -6.46 6.44
C ASN A 403 13.51 -5.77 5.74
N GLY A 404 12.48 -5.41 6.52
CA GLY A 404 11.30 -4.74 6.00
C GLY A 404 10.33 -5.64 5.21
N LEU A 405 10.56 -6.96 5.14
CA LEU A 405 9.68 -7.89 4.44
C LEU A 405 8.25 -7.81 4.99
N THR A 406 7.29 -7.51 4.13
CA THR A 406 5.87 -7.64 4.46
C THR A 406 5.31 -8.87 3.76
N LEU A 407 4.85 -9.83 4.55
CA LEU A 407 4.27 -11.08 4.04
C LEU A 407 2.81 -11.20 4.50
N ASP A 408 1.90 -11.19 3.54
CA ASP A 408 0.48 -11.42 3.81
C ASP A 408 0.12 -12.89 3.52
N LEU A 409 -0.20 -13.63 4.56
CA LEU A 409 -0.63 -15.04 4.52
C LEU A 409 -2.07 -15.19 5.02
N SER A 410 -2.83 -14.09 5.13
CA SER A 410 -4.18 -14.15 5.70
C SER A 410 -5.14 -15.04 4.90
N SER A 411 -6.20 -15.48 5.54
CA SER A 411 -7.28 -16.24 4.86
C SER A 411 -6.81 -17.52 4.14
N ASN A 412 -5.73 -18.14 4.63
CA ASN A 412 -5.30 -19.47 4.25
C ASN A 412 -5.92 -20.54 5.17
N ARG A 413 -5.54 -21.81 5.04
CA ARG A 413 -6.09 -22.94 5.80
C ARG A 413 -5.24 -23.26 7.03
N PHE A 414 -4.80 -22.24 7.75
CA PHE A 414 -4.05 -22.41 8.99
C PHE A 414 -4.99 -22.68 10.15
N THR A 415 -4.67 -23.69 10.96
CA THR A 415 -5.37 -23.97 12.21
C THR A 415 -4.87 -23.05 13.32
N ALA A 416 -5.60 -23.00 14.44
CA ALA A 416 -5.13 -22.29 15.63
C ALA A 416 -3.82 -22.86 16.18
N GLU A 417 -3.61 -24.17 16.04
CA GLU A 417 -2.37 -24.85 16.43
C GLU A 417 -1.19 -24.43 15.56
N ASP A 418 -1.39 -24.34 14.24
CA ASP A 418 -0.35 -23.88 13.30
C ASP A 418 0.09 -22.44 13.61
N ASN A 419 -0.88 -21.55 13.84
CA ASN A 419 -0.60 -20.15 14.19
C ASN A 419 0.15 -20.04 15.52
N ARG A 420 -0.25 -20.83 16.53
CA ARG A 420 0.44 -20.87 17.82
C ARG A 420 1.87 -21.40 17.68
N ALA A 421 2.07 -22.46 16.90
CA ALA A 421 3.39 -23.03 16.64
C ALA A 421 4.31 -22.02 15.94
N LEU A 422 3.78 -21.26 14.98
CA LEU A 422 4.50 -20.17 14.34
C LEU A 422 4.91 -19.09 15.35
N LEU A 423 3.97 -18.59 16.18
CA LEU A 423 4.26 -17.56 17.18
C LEU A 423 5.33 -18.02 18.19
N ASP A 424 5.20 -19.24 18.71
CA ASP A 424 6.20 -19.83 19.62
C ASP A 424 7.57 -20.00 18.93
N GLY A 425 7.58 -20.34 17.65
CA GLY A 425 8.78 -20.37 16.82
C GLY A 425 9.42 -18.99 16.65
N LEU A 426 8.63 -17.97 16.32
CA LEU A 426 9.09 -16.60 16.13
C LEU A 426 9.63 -15.99 17.43
N ARG A 427 9.06 -16.33 18.59
CA ARG A 427 9.59 -15.94 19.90
C ARG A 427 11.01 -16.46 20.14
N LYS A 428 11.29 -17.71 19.73
CA LYS A 428 12.59 -18.36 19.92
C LYS A 428 13.64 -17.88 18.94
N LYS A 429 13.27 -17.77 17.67
CA LYS A 429 14.19 -17.45 16.56
C LYS A 429 14.40 -15.94 16.37
N GLY A 430 13.39 -15.13 16.71
CA GLY A 430 13.38 -13.71 16.43
C GLY A 430 13.05 -13.40 14.97
N LEU A 431 12.67 -12.15 14.72
CA LEU A 431 12.33 -11.62 13.39
C LEU A 431 13.35 -10.56 12.97
N PRO A 432 13.75 -10.52 11.69
CA PRO A 432 14.53 -9.42 11.14
C PRO A 432 13.81 -8.08 11.29
N VAL A 433 14.57 -6.99 11.24
CA VAL A 433 14.06 -5.65 11.57
C VAL A 433 13.05 -5.20 10.52
N GLY A 434 11.88 -4.74 11.00
CA GLY A 434 10.82 -4.21 10.14
C GLY A 434 10.05 -5.28 9.36
N CYS A 435 10.31 -6.57 9.58
CA CYS A 435 9.47 -7.62 9.02
C CYS A 435 8.05 -7.54 9.60
N ARG A 436 7.03 -7.75 8.76
CA ARG A 436 5.61 -7.73 9.13
C ARG A 436 4.91 -8.93 8.51
N PHE A 437 4.35 -9.81 9.33
CA PHE A 437 3.48 -10.89 8.84
C PHE A 437 2.00 -10.57 9.10
N LEU A 438 1.14 -11.00 8.19
CA LEU A 438 -0.31 -10.94 8.36
C LEU A 438 -0.85 -12.36 8.26
N LEU A 439 -1.47 -12.84 9.34
CA LEU A 439 -2.11 -14.16 9.40
C LEU A 439 -3.63 -14.05 9.39
N SER A 440 -4.16 -12.87 9.72
CA SER A 440 -5.58 -12.61 9.82
C SER A 440 -5.94 -11.27 9.17
N ASN A 441 -7.12 -11.21 8.57
CA ASN A 441 -7.71 -9.95 8.09
C ASN A 441 -8.25 -9.09 9.24
N ASN A 442 -8.42 -9.66 10.43
CA ASN A 442 -8.81 -8.92 11.61
C ASN A 442 -7.54 -8.44 12.35
N PRO A 443 -7.24 -7.12 12.37
CA PRO A 443 -6.06 -6.60 13.05
C PRO A 443 -6.10 -6.82 14.56
N ASN A 444 -7.30 -7.03 15.12
CA ASN A 444 -7.53 -7.25 16.55
C ASN A 444 -7.56 -8.74 16.93
N SER A 445 -7.26 -9.66 16.01
CA SER A 445 -7.14 -11.07 16.39
C SER A 445 -5.98 -11.26 17.38
N PRO A 446 -6.10 -12.12 18.40
CA PRO A 446 -5.05 -12.33 19.39
C PRO A 446 -3.69 -12.63 18.75
N GLU A 447 -3.69 -13.47 17.70
CA GLU A 447 -2.49 -13.87 16.97
C GLU A 447 -1.87 -12.68 16.23
N GLN A 448 -2.69 -11.82 15.63
CA GLN A 448 -2.21 -10.67 14.86
C GLN A 448 -1.67 -9.56 15.77
N VAL A 449 -2.31 -9.33 16.91
CA VAL A 449 -1.85 -8.40 17.95
C VAL A 449 -0.51 -8.86 18.51
N GLU A 450 -0.39 -10.15 18.85
CA GLU A 450 0.84 -10.71 19.36
C GLU A 450 1.98 -10.61 18.34
N LEU A 451 1.69 -10.94 17.08
CA LEU A 451 2.68 -10.86 16.02
C LEU A 451 3.13 -9.40 15.81
N HIS A 452 2.21 -8.43 15.91
CA HIS A 452 2.58 -7.02 15.88
C HIS A 452 3.53 -6.64 17.03
N GLN A 453 3.26 -7.10 18.25
CA GLN A 453 4.15 -6.88 19.40
C GLN A 453 5.55 -7.47 19.16
N LEU A 454 5.63 -8.69 18.59
CA LEU A 454 6.91 -9.31 18.25
C LEU A 454 7.70 -8.50 17.21
N THR A 455 7.02 -7.93 16.21
CA THR A 455 7.65 -7.07 15.19
C THR A 455 8.13 -5.73 15.76
N GLN A 456 7.38 -5.14 16.71
CA GLN A 456 7.81 -3.93 17.40
C GLN A 456 8.97 -4.20 18.36
N ALA A 457 9.00 -5.37 19.00
CA ALA A 457 10.07 -5.76 19.92
C ALA A 457 11.44 -5.88 19.22
N SER A 458 11.49 -6.32 17.96
CA SER A 458 12.75 -6.34 17.20
C SER A 458 13.22 -4.92 16.84
N PHE A 459 12.29 -4.02 16.48
CA PHE A 459 12.58 -2.61 16.25
C PHE A 459 13.07 -1.90 17.52
N HIS A 460 12.40 -2.10 18.66
CA HIS A 460 12.83 -1.53 19.94
C HIS A 460 14.18 -2.08 20.41
N ARG A 461 14.49 -3.36 20.16
CA ARG A 461 15.84 -3.91 20.42
C ARG A 461 16.90 -3.25 19.55
N ALA A 462 16.63 -3.05 18.26
CA ALA A 462 17.53 -2.35 17.36
C ALA A 462 17.71 -0.88 17.78
N LEU A 463 16.63 -0.19 18.13
CA LEU A 463 16.67 1.18 18.61
C LEU A 463 17.43 1.28 19.93
N ALA A 464 17.16 0.41 20.91
CA ALA A 464 17.88 0.36 22.18
C ALA A 464 19.37 0.11 21.98
N PHE A 465 19.74 -0.79 21.06
CA PHE A 465 21.14 -1.01 20.69
C PHE A 465 21.78 0.25 20.10
N LEU A 466 21.09 0.96 19.20
CA LEU A 466 21.54 2.24 18.66
C LEU A 466 21.63 3.34 19.72
N THR A 467 20.69 3.42 20.66
CA THR A 467 20.70 4.37 21.78
C THR A 467 21.85 4.11 22.76
N ILE A 468 22.14 2.83 23.03
CA ILE A 468 23.30 2.41 23.82
C ILE A 468 24.61 2.80 23.09
N LEU A 469 24.66 2.65 21.76
CA LEU A 469 25.80 3.07 20.93
C LEU A 469 25.94 4.60 20.79
N GLN A 470 24.84 5.35 20.80
CA GLN A 470 24.81 6.82 20.73
C GLN A 470 25.13 7.51 22.07
N GLY A 471 25.62 6.77 23.06
CA GLY A 471 26.27 7.35 24.25
C GLY A 471 25.37 7.64 25.45
N TYR A 472 24.09 7.25 25.43
CA TYR A 472 23.19 7.46 26.56
C TYR A 472 23.26 6.39 27.66
N ALA A 473 24.11 5.37 27.51
CA ALA A 473 24.22 4.29 28.47
C ALA A 473 25.50 4.41 29.33
N GLN A 474 25.44 5.16 30.42
CA GLN A 474 26.56 5.26 31.38
C GLN A 474 26.88 3.95 32.11
N ASP A 475 26.10 2.88 31.95
CA ASP A 475 26.30 1.62 32.70
C ASP A 475 25.97 0.31 31.95
N HIS A 476 26.01 0.30 30.61
CA HIS A 476 25.70 -0.92 29.84
C HIS A 476 26.96 -1.70 29.43
N ALA A 477 26.94 -3.03 29.46
CA ALA A 477 28.12 -3.89 29.16
C ALA A 477 28.77 -3.65 27.78
N LEU A 478 28.03 -3.02 26.85
CA LEU A 478 28.47 -2.65 25.50
C LEU A 478 29.32 -1.36 25.47
N SER A 479 29.23 -0.48 26.47
CA SER A 479 30.09 0.72 26.60
C SER A 479 31.54 0.37 26.98
N ARG A 480 31.80 -0.91 27.28
CA ARG A 480 33.12 -1.44 27.65
C ARG A 480 33.90 -2.02 26.47
N LEU A 481 33.36 -1.90 25.25
CA LEU A 481 34.07 -2.30 24.04
C LEU A 481 35.22 -1.31 23.75
N PRO A 482 36.41 -1.79 23.32
CA PRO A 482 37.52 -0.92 22.93
C PRO A 482 37.09 0.07 21.84
N VAL A 483 37.57 1.31 21.96
CA VAL A 483 37.24 2.43 21.06
C VAL A 483 37.60 2.08 19.62
N GLU A 484 38.64 1.29 19.37
CA GLU A 484 39.03 0.85 18.03
C GLU A 484 37.98 -0.07 17.39
N ILE A 485 37.26 -0.88 18.18
CA ILE A 485 36.17 -1.75 17.71
C ILE A 485 34.93 -0.91 17.39
N ILE A 486 34.59 0.05 18.26
CA ILE A 486 33.48 0.98 18.04
C ILE A 486 33.75 1.82 16.79
N THR A 487 34.98 2.29 16.61
CA THR A 487 35.41 3.11 15.45
C THR A 487 35.46 2.29 14.17
N ALA A 488 35.85 1.00 14.22
CA ALA A 488 35.78 0.10 13.07
C ALA A 488 34.33 -0.24 12.67
N ILE A 489 33.43 -0.47 13.64
CA ILE A 489 31.99 -0.67 13.41
C ILE A 489 31.38 0.59 12.76
N PHE A 490 31.70 1.79 13.27
CA PHE A 490 31.21 3.05 12.72
C PHE A 490 31.80 3.40 11.35
N SER A 491 33.09 3.16 11.14
CA SER A 491 33.78 3.36 9.84
C SER A 491 33.20 2.48 8.74
N ASP A 492 32.87 1.22 9.04
CA ASP A 492 32.26 0.30 8.06
C ASP A 492 30.74 0.51 7.91
N CYS A 493 29.99 0.82 8.98
CA CYS A 493 28.55 1.11 8.90
C CYS A 493 28.24 2.42 8.16
N MET A 494 29.13 3.41 8.21
CA MET A 494 28.99 4.67 7.47
C MET A 494 29.51 4.59 6.03
N ALA A 495 30.40 3.63 5.71
CA ALA A 495 30.99 3.52 4.38
C ALA A 495 30.27 2.53 3.45
N HIS A 496 29.55 1.51 3.95
CA HIS A 496 28.90 0.54 3.05
C HIS A 496 27.55 0.01 3.57
N GLU A 497 26.47 0.41 2.88
CA GLU A 497 25.13 -0.19 2.91
C GLU A 497 25.11 -1.63 2.34
N ASN A 498 25.88 -2.56 2.92
CA ASN A 498 25.91 -3.96 2.48
C ASN A 498 25.67 -4.94 3.65
N PRO A 499 24.55 -5.71 3.67
CA PRO A 499 24.21 -6.68 4.70
C PRO A 499 25.27 -7.77 4.96
N ALA A 500 26.05 -8.16 3.94
CA ALA A 500 27.13 -9.16 4.08
C ALA A 500 28.26 -8.68 5.01
N SER A 501 28.55 -7.37 5.00
CA SER A 501 29.54 -6.75 5.88
C SER A 501 29.05 -6.68 7.33
N VAL A 502 27.75 -6.41 7.53
CA VAL A 502 27.09 -6.41 8.85
C VAL A 502 27.09 -7.81 9.47
N PHE A 503 26.86 -8.86 8.66
CA PHE A 503 26.93 -10.24 9.12
C PHE A 503 28.36 -10.68 9.48
N LYS A 504 29.36 -10.24 8.71
CA LYS A 504 30.79 -10.47 9.01
C LYS A 504 31.23 -9.73 10.28
N LEU A 505 30.74 -8.51 10.50
CA LEU A 505 30.93 -7.73 11.72
C LEU A 505 30.28 -8.39 12.93
N HIS A 506 29.05 -8.90 12.81
CA HIS A 506 28.38 -9.65 13.87
C HIS A 506 29.18 -10.91 14.26
N ARG A 507 29.72 -11.64 13.28
CA ARG A 507 30.55 -12.83 13.50
C ARG A 507 31.92 -12.49 14.13
N LEU A 508 32.57 -11.41 13.70
CA LEU A 508 33.83 -10.93 14.28
C LEU A 508 33.65 -10.41 15.71
N ALA A 509 32.58 -9.65 15.97
CA ALA A 509 32.21 -9.19 17.30
C ALA A 509 31.94 -10.36 18.24
N ALA A 510 31.20 -11.38 17.79
CA ALA A 510 30.94 -12.60 18.55
C ALA A 510 32.23 -13.40 18.86
N GLN A 511 33.16 -13.51 17.89
CA GLN A 511 34.45 -14.20 18.09
C GLN A 511 35.39 -13.47 19.06
N GLN A 512 35.45 -12.13 19.00
CA GLN A 512 36.26 -11.33 19.91
C GLN A 512 35.65 -11.25 21.32
N LEU A 513 34.33 -11.15 21.44
CA LEU A 513 33.61 -11.29 22.72
C LEU A 513 33.92 -12.65 23.36
N ALA A 514 33.90 -13.74 22.59
CA ALA A 514 34.29 -15.07 23.08
C ALA A 514 35.77 -15.11 23.56
N GLY A 515 36.68 -14.40 22.90
CA GLY A 515 38.08 -14.25 23.31
C GLY A 515 38.25 -13.45 24.61
N VAL A 516 37.49 -12.37 24.79
CA VAL A 516 37.46 -11.56 26.02
C VAL A 516 36.87 -12.34 27.19
N TYR A 517 35.80 -13.11 26.96
CA TYR A 517 35.23 -14.02 27.97
C TYR A 517 36.18 -15.18 28.33
N ARG A 518 36.94 -15.73 27.36
CA ARG A 518 38.01 -16.71 27.64
C ARG A 518 39.16 -16.13 28.47
N LYS A 519 39.64 -14.92 28.13
CA LYS A 519 40.68 -14.23 28.92
C LYS A 519 40.19 -13.88 30.33
N ARG A 520 38.92 -13.54 30.50
CA ARG A 520 38.32 -13.34 31.85
C ARG A 520 38.13 -14.64 32.62
N ALA A 521 37.82 -15.75 31.95
CA ALA A 521 37.79 -17.07 32.58
C ALA A 521 39.20 -17.51 33.02
N GLN A 522 40.22 -17.27 32.19
CA GLN A 522 41.64 -17.49 32.52
C GLN A 522 42.12 -16.59 33.68
N ASN A 523 41.72 -15.31 33.69
CA ASN A 523 42.06 -14.39 34.79
C ASN A 523 41.31 -14.71 36.09
N LYS A 524 40.14 -15.37 36.03
CA LYS A 524 39.48 -15.94 37.23
C LYS A 524 40.23 -17.15 37.77
N THR A 525 40.77 -18.03 36.91
CA THR A 525 41.67 -19.12 37.35
C THR A 525 43.00 -18.59 37.90
N ASP A 526 43.56 -17.50 37.34
CA ASP A 526 44.78 -16.86 37.89
C ASP A 526 44.54 -16.14 39.22
N PHE A 527 43.30 -15.70 39.48
CA PHE A 527 42.93 -15.10 40.77
C PHE A 527 42.88 -16.15 41.89
N PHE A 528 42.45 -17.38 41.58
CA PHE A 528 42.53 -18.52 42.51
C PHE A 528 43.96 -19.09 42.63
N LEU A 529 44.82 -18.96 41.62
CA LEU A 529 46.23 -19.37 41.70
C LEU A 529 47.14 -18.36 42.42
N LYS A 530 46.69 -17.12 42.66
CA LYS A 530 47.47 -16.11 43.40
C LYS A 530 47.16 -16.03 44.90
N GLN A 531 46.14 -16.72 45.40
CA GLN A 531 45.82 -16.76 46.83
C GLN A 531 46.48 -17.91 47.62
N GLU A 532 47.24 -18.80 46.98
CA GLU A 532 47.93 -19.92 47.66
C GLU A 532 49.47 -19.76 47.80
N LYS A 533 50.03 -18.57 47.60
CA LYS A 533 51.49 -18.36 47.80
C LYS A 533 51.81 -17.16 48.68
N THR A 534 51.41 -17.22 49.94
CA THR A 534 52.12 -16.55 51.04
C THR A 534 51.80 -17.28 52.36
N GLU A 535 52.83 -17.93 52.92
CA GLU A 535 52.96 -18.71 54.18
C GLU A 535 53.29 -20.18 53.89
N SER A 536 54.35 -20.85 54.35
CA SER A 536 55.49 -20.49 55.22
C SER A 536 56.66 -21.46 54.94
N THR A 537 57.88 -21.01 55.26
CA THR A 537 59.06 -21.75 55.74
C THR A 537 59.27 -23.25 55.42
N ALA A 538 60.37 -23.50 54.69
CA ALA A 538 61.37 -24.59 54.84
C ALA A 538 60.94 -26.08 54.93
N ASP A 539 61.40 -26.81 53.91
CA ASP A 539 61.98 -28.17 53.92
C ASP A 539 61.12 -29.46 53.96
N VAL A 540 61.45 -30.32 52.96
CA VAL A 540 61.55 -31.80 52.99
C VAL A 540 60.36 -32.67 52.52
N PHE A 541 60.59 -33.25 51.31
CA PHE A 541 60.30 -34.62 50.86
C PHE A 541 58.89 -35.09 50.40
N VAL A 542 58.85 -35.45 49.11
CA VAL A 542 58.47 -36.77 48.54
C VAL A 542 56.98 -37.15 48.34
N SER A 543 56.69 -37.27 47.03
CA SER A 543 55.88 -38.26 46.31
C SER A 543 54.41 -38.54 46.70
N ALA A 544 53.58 -38.32 45.68
CA ALA A 544 52.73 -39.32 45.04
C ALA A 544 51.58 -39.97 45.85
N ALA A 545 50.42 -39.79 45.23
CA ALA A 545 49.40 -40.80 44.95
C ALA A 545 48.14 -40.83 45.83
N SER A 546 47.03 -41.02 45.10
CA SER A 546 45.76 -41.64 45.53
C SER A 546 44.78 -40.66 46.20
N LEU A 547 43.47 -40.69 46.03
CA LEU A 547 42.47 -41.30 45.15
C LEU A 547 41.11 -40.86 45.76
N GLN A 548 40.02 -40.93 44.98
CA GLN A 548 38.61 -40.99 45.40
C GLN A 548 37.95 -39.67 45.88
N LEU A 549 36.93 -39.12 45.20
CA LEU A 549 35.52 -39.58 45.11
C LEU A 549 34.87 -39.78 46.49
N ILE A 550 34.14 -38.76 46.95
CA ILE A 550 32.72 -38.84 47.36
C ILE A 550 32.03 -37.57 46.86
#